data_AF-A0A4Q2UFW6-F1
#
_entry.id   AF-A0A4Q2UFW6-F1
#
_cell.length_a   1.000
_cell.length_b   1.000
_cell.length_c   1.000
_cell.angle_alpha   90.00
_cell.angle_beta   90.00
_cell.angle_gamma   90.00
#
_symmetry.space_group_name_H-M   'P 1'
#
loop_
_entity.id
_entity.type
_entity.pdbx_description
1 polymer ?
#
loop_
_entity_poly.entity_id
_entity_poly.type
_entity_poly.pdbx_seq_one_letter_code
_entity_poly.pdbx_strand_id
1 'polypeptide(L)'
;MPKQFRDVSGGSQVWGSMIPGYGFANYLLGIISVPIETFLRRDFGERYYTKANFIAGLVILFIFKSFMGLLNMLNPLSFLRGSSGEEPASWLGKILTWYFFLGIAHFITIWVRDVTGTPRHSFDSGKSWLLIVGRSIIWIMNKIVGLFVRIIAGFLPGVYKQRLLASLPVFRDVTVFTERFVEPGFVFFLMLFAVSNDQPATAMWLALSFGALNLATGQRHQQDRAFMLDIRDQLIESRVWQEITEGKQTKQVPRLQRTFNETMNEVEKSPEVLETIAEEQPAVARAIAAVRARQRNAQFPAAESMSESTQEAV
;
A
#
# COMPACT_ATOMS: atom_id res chain seq x y z
N MET A 1 10.59 -2.38 15.41
CA MET A 1 9.64 -2.45 14.27
C MET A 1 9.40 -3.92 13.91
N PRO A 2 8.15 -4.37 13.71
CA PRO A 2 7.86 -5.75 13.33
C PRO A 2 8.51 -6.10 11.98
N LYS A 3 9.00 -7.34 11.84
CA LYS A 3 9.46 -7.90 10.56
C LYS A 3 8.21 -8.12 9.69
N GLN A 4 8.01 -7.26 8.69
CA GLN A 4 7.05 -7.54 7.62
C GLN A 4 7.68 -8.57 6.68
N PHE A 5 6.92 -9.61 6.31
CA PHE A 5 7.38 -10.63 5.38
C PHE A 5 7.62 -10.00 3.99
N ARG A 6 8.54 -10.55 3.18
CA ARG A 6 8.71 -10.10 1.78
C ARG A 6 7.55 -10.60 0.93
N ASP A 7 7.07 -9.78 -0.01
CA ASP A 7 6.13 -10.24 -1.02
C ASP A 7 6.88 -11.09 -2.06
N VAL A 8 6.51 -12.36 -2.16
CA VAL A 8 7.09 -13.32 -3.11
C VAL A 8 6.29 -13.42 -4.41
N SER A 9 5.18 -12.68 -4.53
CA SER A 9 4.30 -12.73 -5.70
C SER A 9 4.72 -11.80 -6.85
N GLY A 10 5.81 -11.03 -6.68
CA GLY A 10 6.35 -10.13 -7.71
C GLY A 10 5.61 -8.79 -7.88
N GLY A 11 4.46 -8.60 -7.22
CA GLY A 11 3.70 -7.34 -7.25
C GLY A 11 3.07 -7.02 -8.62
N SER A 12 2.34 -5.90 -8.71
CA SER A 12 1.56 -5.52 -9.91
C SER A 12 2.39 -5.36 -11.18
N GLN A 13 3.69 -5.11 -11.05
CA GLN A 13 4.60 -4.91 -12.18
C GLN A 13 4.95 -6.23 -12.88
N VAL A 14 5.06 -7.34 -12.13
CA VAL A 14 5.26 -8.69 -12.68
C VAL A 14 3.97 -9.22 -13.31
N TRP A 15 2.82 -9.01 -12.67
CA TRP A 15 1.53 -9.40 -13.27
C TRP A 15 1.19 -8.57 -14.51
N GLY A 16 1.52 -7.27 -14.50
CA GLY A 16 1.31 -6.38 -15.63
C GLY A 16 2.17 -6.68 -16.86
N SER A 17 3.37 -7.26 -16.67
CA SER A 17 4.21 -7.72 -17.78
C SER A 17 3.82 -9.11 -18.28
N MET A 18 3.23 -9.96 -17.44
CA MET A 18 2.80 -11.32 -17.81
C MET A 18 1.47 -11.36 -18.57
N ILE A 19 0.52 -10.47 -18.27
CA ILE A 19 -0.83 -10.49 -18.85
C ILE A 19 -1.06 -9.22 -19.68
N PRO A 20 -1.03 -9.29 -21.02
CA PRO A 20 -1.40 -8.17 -21.88
C PRO A 20 -2.79 -7.65 -21.53
N GLY A 21 -2.90 -6.34 -21.31
CA GLY A 21 -4.17 -5.69 -20.94
C GLY A 21 -4.50 -5.69 -19.45
N TYR A 22 -3.68 -6.28 -18.57
CA TYR A 22 -3.91 -6.24 -17.11
C TYR A 22 -3.99 -4.81 -16.56
N GLY A 23 -3.14 -3.91 -17.03
CA GLY A 23 -3.19 -2.50 -16.65
C GLY A 23 -4.52 -1.83 -17.05
N PHE A 24 -5.01 -2.12 -18.26
CA PHE A 24 -6.29 -1.62 -18.73
C PHE A 24 -7.48 -2.23 -17.97
N ALA A 25 -7.44 -3.53 -17.69
CA ALA A 25 -8.44 -4.20 -16.88
C ALA A 25 -8.52 -3.61 -15.47
N ASN A 26 -7.38 -3.37 -14.81
CA ASN A 26 -7.35 -2.73 -13.50
C ASN A 26 -7.83 -1.28 -13.54
N TYR A 27 -7.52 -0.54 -14.60
CA TYR A 27 -8.06 0.79 -14.79
C TYR A 27 -9.59 0.75 -14.88
N LEU A 28 -10.16 -0.15 -15.68
CA LEU A 28 -11.62 -0.32 -15.78
C LEU A 28 -12.25 -0.76 -14.45
N LEU A 29 -11.65 -1.72 -13.76
CA LEU A 29 -12.10 -2.17 -12.44
C LEU A 29 -12.07 -1.02 -11.43
N GLY A 30 -11.02 -0.19 -11.47
CA GLY A 30 -10.93 1.01 -10.66
C GLY A 30 -12.12 1.94 -10.87
N ILE A 31 -12.54 2.17 -12.11
CA ILE A 31 -13.72 3.00 -12.40
C ILE A 31 -15.00 2.32 -11.87
N ILE A 32 -15.15 1.01 -12.04
CA ILE A 32 -16.30 0.24 -11.54
C ILE A 32 -16.39 0.30 -10.00
N SER A 33 -15.27 0.41 -9.29
CA SER A 33 -15.27 0.53 -7.83
C SER A 33 -15.56 1.94 -7.31
N VAL A 34 -15.34 3.01 -8.10
CA VAL A 34 -15.54 4.40 -7.62
C VAL A 34 -16.93 4.63 -7.03
N PRO A 35 -18.05 4.20 -7.68
CA PRO A 35 -19.37 4.37 -7.11
C PRO A 35 -19.54 3.71 -5.74
N ILE A 36 -19.10 2.45 -5.61
CA ILE A 36 -19.28 1.73 -4.34
C ILE A 36 -18.40 2.31 -3.23
N GLU A 37 -17.17 2.71 -3.56
CA GLU A 37 -16.27 3.35 -2.60
C GLU A 37 -16.83 4.69 -2.11
N THR A 38 -17.52 5.45 -2.97
CA THR A 38 -18.17 6.71 -2.58
C THR A 38 -19.21 6.51 -1.49
N PHE A 39 -19.94 5.39 -1.52
CA PHE A 39 -20.89 5.02 -0.47
C PHE A 39 -20.20 4.49 0.78
N LEU A 40 -19.13 3.71 0.62
CA LEU A 40 -18.47 3.01 1.72
C LEU A 40 -17.54 3.92 2.53
N ARG A 41 -17.07 5.04 1.97
CA ARG A 41 -16.04 5.88 2.58
C ARG A 41 -16.54 7.26 2.98
N ARG A 42 -15.87 7.83 3.98
CA ARG A 42 -16.18 9.13 4.61
C ARG A 42 -15.51 10.31 3.97
N ASP A 43 -14.37 10.07 3.36
CA ASP A 43 -13.51 11.08 2.80
C ASP A 43 -12.62 10.49 1.72
N PHE A 44 -11.99 11.35 0.93
CA PHE A 44 -11.02 10.97 -0.07
C PHE A 44 -9.90 11.99 -0.17
N GLY A 45 -8.75 11.57 -0.69
CA GLY A 45 -7.70 12.43 -1.20
C GLY A 45 -8.04 12.97 -2.58
N GLU A 46 -7.48 14.13 -2.92
CA GLU A 46 -7.79 14.87 -4.15
C GLU A 46 -7.47 14.08 -5.43
N ARG A 47 -6.32 13.38 -5.47
CA ARG A 47 -5.93 12.57 -6.64
C ARG A 47 -6.70 11.26 -6.72
N TYR A 48 -7.19 10.78 -5.59
CA TYR A 48 -8.01 9.59 -5.53
C TYR A 48 -9.41 9.85 -6.11
N TYR A 49 -10.09 10.89 -5.63
CA TYR A 49 -11.46 11.20 -6.02
C TYR A 49 -11.53 12.46 -6.87
N THR A 50 -11.07 12.33 -8.12
CA THR A 50 -11.09 13.43 -9.10
C THR A 50 -12.48 13.63 -9.71
N LYS A 51 -12.71 14.80 -10.33
CA LYS A 51 -13.91 15.07 -11.13
C LYS A 51 -14.11 14.03 -12.24
N ALA A 52 -13.01 13.58 -12.86
CA ALA A 52 -13.04 12.55 -13.89
C ALA A 52 -13.53 11.20 -13.33
N ASN A 53 -13.01 10.77 -12.18
CA ASN A 53 -13.45 9.54 -11.51
C ASN A 53 -14.92 9.61 -11.10
N PHE A 54 -15.37 10.77 -10.59
CA PHE A 54 -16.78 10.99 -10.26
C PHE A 54 -17.69 10.84 -11.49
N ILE A 55 -17.37 11.52 -12.60
CA ILE A 55 -18.13 11.44 -13.85
C ILE A 55 -18.10 10.02 -14.41
N ALA A 56 -16.94 9.36 -14.41
CA ALA A 56 -16.81 7.99 -14.89
C ALA A 56 -17.67 7.03 -14.06
N GLY A 57 -17.75 7.22 -12.75
CA GLY A 57 -18.68 6.49 -11.88
C GLY A 57 -20.16 6.75 -12.21
N LEU A 58 -20.55 7.99 -12.54
CA LEU A 58 -21.92 8.32 -13.00
C LEU A 58 -22.24 7.59 -14.30
N VAL A 59 -21.31 7.61 -15.26
CA VAL A 59 -21.46 6.94 -16.56
C VAL A 59 -21.62 5.43 -16.37
N ILE A 60 -20.84 4.81 -15.49
CA ILE A 60 -20.97 3.39 -15.19
C ILE A 60 -22.35 3.05 -14.62
N LEU A 61 -22.82 3.78 -13.60
CA LEU A 61 -24.14 3.55 -13.03
C LEU A 61 -25.25 3.73 -14.08
N PHE A 62 -25.11 4.73 -14.95
CA PHE A 62 -26.05 4.98 -16.04
C PHE A 62 -26.04 3.85 -17.08
N ILE A 63 -24.85 3.32 -17.44
CA ILE A 63 -24.71 2.17 -18.34
C ILE A 63 -25.40 0.95 -17.73
N PHE A 64 -25.16 0.62 -16.46
CA PHE A 64 -25.83 -0.52 -15.81
C PHE A 64 -27.35 -0.36 -15.76
N LYS A 65 -27.83 0.87 -15.49
CA LYS A 65 -29.26 1.19 -15.52
C LYS A 65 -29.85 0.95 -16.91
N SER A 66 -29.17 1.42 -17.95
CA SER A 66 -29.67 1.39 -19.35
C SER A 66 -29.54 0.01 -19.99
N PHE A 67 -28.41 -0.67 -19.77
CA PHE A 67 -28.10 -1.98 -20.35
C PHE A 67 -29.11 -3.05 -19.93
N MET A 68 -29.56 -3.03 -18.67
CA MET A 68 -30.58 -3.97 -18.21
C MET A 68 -31.97 -3.65 -18.74
N GLY A 69 -32.29 -2.37 -18.98
CA GLY A 69 -33.48 -1.99 -19.74
C GLY A 69 -33.47 -2.63 -21.13
N LEU A 70 -32.32 -2.56 -21.82
CA LEU A 70 -32.15 -3.17 -23.14
C LEU A 70 -32.19 -4.71 -23.11
N LEU A 71 -31.55 -5.37 -22.14
CA LEU A 71 -31.63 -6.83 -21.98
C LEU A 71 -33.06 -7.32 -21.71
N ASN A 72 -33.85 -6.55 -20.96
CA ASN A 72 -35.26 -6.86 -20.72
C ASN A 72 -36.12 -6.73 -22.00
N MET A 73 -35.78 -5.79 -22.90
CA MET A 73 -36.42 -5.67 -24.22
C MET A 73 -36.10 -6.85 -25.14
N LEU A 74 -34.90 -7.44 -25.02
CA LEU A 74 -34.45 -8.57 -25.83
C LEU A 74 -34.92 -9.93 -25.30
N ASN A 75 -35.57 -9.99 -24.14
CA ASN A 75 -36.07 -11.23 -23.56
C ASN A 75 -37.39 -11.64 -24.25
N PRO A 76 -37.45 -12.70 -25.08
CA PRO A 76 -38.66 -13.08 -25.83
C PRO A 76 -39.85 -13.45 -24.93
N LEU A 77 -39.60 -13.79 -23.66
CA LEU A 77 -40.64 -14.04 -22.65
C LEU A 77 -41.34 -12.77 -22.17
N SER A 78 -40.68 -11.60 -22.22
CA SER A 78 -41.29 -10.32 -21.82
C SER A 78 -42.35 -9.85 -22.82
N PHE A 79 -42.17 -10.18 -24.11
CA PHE A 79 -43.17 -9.99 -25.18
C PHE A 79 -44.43 -10.86 -24.97
N LEU A 80 -44.25 -12.12 -24.55
CA LEU A 80 -45.37 -13.06 -24.33
C LEU A 80 -46.18 -12.79 -23.04
N ARG A 81 -45.57 -12.18 -22.02
CA ARG A 81 -46.21 -11.97 -20.71
C ARG A 81 -47.12 -10.74 -20.64
N GLY A 82 -47.17 -9.93 -21.70
CA GLY A 82 -47.88 -8.66 -21.70
C GLY A 82 -47.16 -7.67 -20.79
N SER A 83 -46.35 -6.80 -21.40
CA SER A 83 -45.73 -5.66 -20.72
C SER A 83 -46.82 -4.72 -20.17
N SER A 84 -47.27 -4.94 -18.94
CA SER A 84 -47.83 -3.84 -18.14
C SER A 84 -46.73 -2.78 -18.06
N GLY A 85 -46.92 -1.62 -18.69
CA GLY A 85 -45.89 -0.58 -18.89
C GLY A 85 -45.33 0.07 -17.62
N GLU A 86 -45.45 -0.56 -16.46
CA GLU A 86 -44.75 -0.18 -15.24
C GLU A 86 -43.40 -0.90 -15.23
N GLU A 87 -42.33 -0.16 -15.57
CA GLU A 87 -40.98 -0.66 -15.30
C GLU A 87 -40.87 -0.98 -13.81
N PRO A 88 -40.41 -2.19 -13.43
CA PRO A 88 -40.19 -2.50 -12.02
C PRO A 88 -39.21 -1.48 -11.44
N ALA A 89 -39.59 -0.89 -10.30
CA ALA A 89 -38.82 0.19 -9.68
C ALA A 89 -37.38 -0.26 -9.39
N SER A 90 -36.44 0.19 -10.24
CA SER A 90 -35.04 -0.18 -10.14
C SER A 90 -34.34 0.61 -9.05
N TRP A 91 -33.68 -0.08 -8.13
CA TRP A 91 -32.88 0.58 -7.08
C TRP A 91 -31.72 1.40 -7.65
N LEU A 92 -31.22 1.05 -8.84
CA LEU A 92 -30.15 1.80 -9.52
C LEU A 92 -30.51 3.28 -9.73
N GLY A 93 -31.79 3.60 -9.95
CA GLY A 93 -32.22 5.00 -10.04
C GLY A 93 -31.95 5.77 -8.75
N LYS A 94 -32.35 5.20 -7.61
CA LYS A 94 -32.09 5.77 -6.28
C LYS A 94 -30.60 5.81 -5.96
N ILE A 95 -29.86 4.75 -6.29
CA ILE A 95 -28.40 4.66 -6.09
C ILE A 95 -27.71 5.77 -6.88
N LEU A 96 -28.07 6.00 -8.14
CA LEU A 96 -27.50 7.07 -8.97
C LEU A 96 -27.75 8.44 -8.35
N THR A 97 -28.97 8.71 -7.87
CA THR A 97 -29.31 9.96 -7.18
C THR A 97 -28.46 10.16 -5.92
N TRP A 98 -28.38 9.14 -5.05
CA TRP A 98 -27.57 9.24 -3.83
C TRP A 98 -26.07 9.35 -4.11
N TYR A 99 -25.56 8.66 -5.12
CA TYR A 99 -24.18 8.75 -5.53
C TYR A 99 -23.83 10.18 -5.98
N PHE A 100 -24.71 10.84 -6.72
CA PHE A 100 -24.52 12.24 -7.12
C PHE A 100 -24.40 13.17 -5.91
N PHE A 101 -25.33 13.07 -4.94
CA PHE A 101 -25.30 13.91 -3.75
C PHE A 101 -24.10 13.63 -2.84
N LEU A 102 -23.77 12.35 -2.62
CA LEU A 102 -22.61 11.96 -1.82
C LEU A 102 -21.30 12.40 -2.50
N GLY A 103 -21.20 12.26 -3.83
CA GLY A 103 -20.04 12.72 -4.58
C GLY A 103 -19.81 14.22 -4.43
N ILE A 104 -20.87 15.04 -4.52
CA ILE A 104 -20.80 16.48 -4.25
C ILE A 104 -20.36 16.74 -2.81
N ALA A 105 -20.94 16.04 -1.83
CA ALA A 105 -20.56 16.20 -0.43
C ALA A 105 -19.07 15.89 -0.19
N HIS A 106 -18.51 14.88 -0.88
CA HIS A 106 -17.07 14.58 -0.85
C HIS A 106 -16.24 15.72 -1.45
N PHE A 107 -16.61 16.28 -2.60
CA PHE A 107 -15.90 17.43 -3.18
C PHE A 107 -15.94 18.66 -2.27
N ILE A 108 -17.08 18.96 -1.66
CA ILE A 108 -17.19 20.05 -0.68
C ILE A 108 -16.25 19.77 0.51
N THR A 109 -16.22 18.53 1.00
CA THR A 109 -15.35 18.14 2.12
C THR A 109 -13.86 18.29 1.79
N ILE A 110 -13.45 17.91 0.57
CA ILE A 110 -12.08 18.11 0.08
C ILE A 110 -11.75 19.61 0.03
N TRP A 111 -12.61 20.39 -0.64
CA TRP A 111 -12.44 21.84 -0.76
C TRP A 111 -12.35 22.56 0.61
N VAL A 112 -13.23 22.23 1.56
CA VAL A 112 -13.19 22.80 2.92
C VAL A 112 -11.86 22.49 3.61
N ARG A 113 -11.35 21.27 3.45
CA ARG A 113 -10.05 20.88 4.05
C ARG A 113 -8.88 21.63 3.43
N ASP A 114 -8.91 21.85 2.13
CA ASP A 114 -7.87 22.61 1.43
C ASP A 114 -7.87 24.07 1.89
N VAL A 115 -9.04 24.71 1.98
CA VAL A 115 -9.19 26.10 2.45
C VAL A 115 -8.81 26.25 3.92
N THR A 116 -9.09 25.26 4.77
CA THR A 116 -8.77 25.29 6.21
C THR A 116 -7.35 24.85 6.54
N GLY A 117 -6.52 24.52 5.54
CA GLY A 117 -5.14 24.09 5.75
C GLY A 117 -4.99 22.71 6.40
N THR A 118 -6.01 21.85 6.26
CA THR A 118 -5.98 20.46 6.74
C THR A 118 -6.12 19.43 5.60
N PRO A 119 -5.37 19.55 4.50
CA PRO A 119 -5.51 18.66 3.36
C PRO A 119 -5.15 17.22 3.75
N ARG A 120 -5.88 16.26 3.17
CA ARG A 120 -5.49 14.84 3.26
C ARG A 120 -4.40 14.54 2.24
N HIS A 121 -3.63 13.50 2.51
CA HIS A 121 -2.68 13.00 1.52
C HIS A 121 -3.41 12.70 0.21
N SER A 122 -2.85 13.12 -0.91
CA SER A 122 -3.56 13.10 -2.20
C SER A 122 -3.96 11.70 -2.67
N PHE A 123 -3.20 10.69 -2.24
CA PHE A 123 -3.47 9.26 -2.49
C PHE A 123 -4.28 8.56 -1.38
N ASP A 124 -4.71 9.30 -0.34
CA ASP A 124 -5.55 8.72 0.71
C ASP A 124 -6.88 8.25 0.11
N SER A 125 -7.15 6.95 0.22
CA SER A 125 -8.35 6.38 -0.35
C SER A 125 -9.58 6.56 0.54
N GLY A 126 -9.43 7.13 1.73
CA GLY A 126 -10.53 7.43 2.63
C GLY A 126 -10.73 6.45 3.75
N LYS A 127 -11.45 6.87 4.79
CA LYS A 127 -11.82 6.00 5.91
C LYS A 127 -13.18 5.37 5.67
N SER A 128 -13.24 4.04 5.76
CA SER A 128 -14.50 3.29 5.72
C SER A 128 -15.50 3.76 6.80
N TRP A 129 -16.79 3.75 6.46
CA TRP A 129 -17.89 3.78 7.43
C TRP A 129 -17.98 2.47 8.23
N LEU A 130 -17.50 1.37 7.66
CA LEU A 130 -17.56 0.03 8.26
C LEU A 130 -16.43 -0.25 9.26
N LEU A 131 -15.59 0.74 9.61
CA LEU A 131 -14.50 0.55 10.58
C LEU A 131 -14.97 0.01 11.92
N ILE A 132 -16.18 0.38 12.37
CA ILE A 132 -16.74 -0.11 13.63
C ILE A 132 -17.00 -1.63 13.54
N VAL A 133 -17.54 -2.07 12.41
CA VAL A 133 -17.79 -3.49 12.11
C VAL A 133 -16.46 -4.23 12.02
N GLY A 134 -15.49 -3.71 11.26
CA GLY A 134 -14.17 -4.33 11.13
C GLY A 134 -13.40 -4.42 12.45
N ARG A 135 -13.48 -3.40 13.31
CA ARG A 135 -12.91 -3.43 14.65
C ARG A 135 -13.52 -4.55 15.51
N SER A 136 -14.83 -4.72 15.41
CA SER A 136 -15.56 -5.76 16.15
C SER A 136 -15.15 -7.15 15.68
N ILE A 137 -15.08 -7.36 14.36
CA ILE A 137 -14.65 -8.64 13.77
C ILE A 137 -13.20 -8.96 14.16
N ILE A 138 -12.27 -8.00 14.03
CA ILE A 138 -10.86 -8.19 14.43
C ILE A 138 -10.75 -8.54 15.91
N TRP A 139 -11.55 -7.91 16.76
CA TRP A 139 -11.54 -8.23 18.19
C TRP A 139 -11.92 -9.69 18.43
N ILE A 140 -12.99 -10.18 17.79
CA ILE A 140 -13.40 -11.59 17.87
C ILE A 140 -12.31 -12.50 17.31
N MET A 141 -11.79 -12.21 16.13
CA MET A 141 -10.75 -13.03 15.49
C MET A 141 -9.47 -13.10 16.34
N ASN A 142 -9.03 -11.99 16.91
CA ASN A 142 -7.86 -11.98 17.80
C ASN A 142 -8.10 -12.75 19.10
N LYS A 143 -9.33 -12.83 19.60
CA LYS A 143 -9.67 -13.69 20.75
C LYS A 143 -9.53 -15.17 20.38
N ILE A 144 -10.08 -15.57 19.24
CA ILE A 144 -10.02 -16.95 18.74
C ILE A 144 -8.57 -17.34 18.41
N VAL A 145 -7.88 -16.55 17.59
CA VAL A 145 -6.47 -16.81 17.24
C VAL A 145 -5.57 -16.74 18.46
N GLY A 146 -5.83 -15.81 19.38
CA GLY A 146 -5.10 -15.72 20.65
C GLY A 146 -5.23 -16.98 21.51
N LEU A 147 -6.41 -17.63 21.52
CA LEU A 147 -6.61 -18.91 22.17
C LEU A 147 -5.73 -19.99 21.54
N PHE A 148 -5.78 -20.15 20.21
CA PHE A 148 -4.95 -21.13 19.50
C PHE A 148 -3.46 -20.88 19.66
N VAL A 149 -3.02 -19.63 19.56
CA VAL A 149 -1.62 -19.24 19.76
C VAL A 149 -1.14 -19.59 21.16
N ARG A 150 -1.98 -19.41 22.20
CA ARG A 150 -1.64 -19.80 23.58
C ARG A 150 -1.56 -21.31 23.75
N ILE A 151 -2.45 -22.07 23.12
CA ILE A 151 -2.40 -23.54 23.10
C ILE A 151 -1.08 -24.00 22.47
N ILE A 152 -0.76 -23.51 21.27
CA ILE A 152 0.49 -23.84 20.56
C ILE A 152 1.72 -23.44 21.38
N ALA A 153 1.70 -22.23 21.97
CA ALA A 153 2.79 -21.73 22.82
C ALA A 153 3.02 -22.59 24.08
N GLY A 154 2.02 -23.35 24.52
CA GLY A 154 2.15 -24.34 25.60
C GLY A 154 3.10 -25.49 25.26
N PHE A 155 3.27 -25.82 23.98
CA PHE A 155 4.12 -26.91 23.50
C PHE A 155 5.53 -26.46 23.07
N LEU A 156 5.85 -25.16 23.15
CA LEU A 156 7.12 -24.60 22.67
C LEU A 156 8.11 -24.31 23.80
N PRO A 157 9.43 -24.46 23.57
CA PRO A 157 10.48 -24.04 24.52
C PRO A 157 10.42 -22.54 24.83
N GLY A 158 10.88 -22.13 26.02
CA GLY A 158 10.65 -20.80 26.60
C GLY A 158 10.94 -19.60 25.68
N VAL A 159 12.05 -19.62 24.93
CA VAL A 159 12.42 -18.52 24.01
C VAL A 159 11.43 -18.39 22.85
N TYR A 160 10.99 -19.51 22.25
CA TYR A 160 10.02 -19.52 21.16
C TYR A 160 8.62 -19.19 21.65
N LYS A 161 8.24 -19.69 22.84
CA LYS A 161 7.00 -19.34 23.53
C LYS A 161 6.86 -17.83 23.71
N GLN A 162 7.88 -17.17 24.25
CA GLN A 162 7.86 -15.72 24.46
C GLN A 162 7.75 -14.95 23.14
N ARG A 163 8.51 -15.34 22.11
CA ARG A 163 8.43 -14.72 20.78
C ARG A 163 7.06 -14.87 20.15
N LEU A 164 6.46 -16.06 20.27
CA LEU A 164 5.14 -16.34 19.69
C LEU A 164 4.06 -15.55 20.44
N LEU A 165 4.08 -15.51 21.77
CA LEU A 165 3.11 -14.72 22.54
C LEU A 165 3.26 -13.20 22.30
N ALA A 166 4.48 -12.71 22.08
CA ALA A 166 4.75 -11.32 21.72
C ALA A 166 4.21 -10.93 20.32
N SER A 167 3.83 -11.91 19.49
CA SER A 167 3.18 -11.64 18.20
C SER A 167 1.71 -11.22 18.35
N LEU A 168 1.06 -11.51 19.50
CA LEU A 168 -0.32 -11.11 19.75
C LEU A 168 -0.44 -9.60 20.01
N PRO A 169 -1.53 -8.95 19.55
CA PRO A 169 -2.57 -9.47 18.65
C PRO A 169 -2.03 -9.67 17.23
N VAL A 170 -2.54 -10.70 16.54
CA VAL A 170 -2.12 -11.05 15.17
C VAL A 170 -2.66 -10.04 14.16
N PHE A 171 -3.95 -9.73 14.25
CA PHE A 171 -4.58 -8.72 13.39
C PHE A 171 -4.49 -7.35 14.06
N ARG A 172 -3.69 -6.45 13.49
CA ARG A 172 -3.41 -5.12 14.06
C ARG A 172 -4.00 -3.99 13.25
N ASP A 173 -4.02 -4.15 11.93
CA ASP A 173 -4.46 -3.10 11.01
C ASP A 173 -5.95 -3.22 10.74
N VAL A 174 -6.74 -2.46 11.51
CA VAL A 174 -8.21 -2.45 11.38
C VAL A 174 -8.66 -1.85 10.06
N THR A 175 -7.94 -0.84 9.58
CA THR A 175 -8.27 -0.13 8.34
C THR A 175 -8.10 -1.06 7.15
N VAL A 176 -6.92 -1.64 6.98
CA VAL A 176 -6.61 -2.57 5.89
C VAL A 176 -7.53 -3.80 5.96
N PHE A 177 -7.81 -4.33 7.14
CA PHE A 177 -8.74 -5.45 7.27
C PHE A 177 -10.17 -5.08 6.85
N THR A 178 -10.63 -3.88 7.24
CA THR A 178 -11.97 -3.41 6.87
C THR A 178 -12.08 -3.26 5.36
N GLU A 179 -11.11 -2.61 4.73
CA GLU A 179 -11.10 -2.37 3.28
C GLU A 179 -10.95 -3.67 2.47
N ARG A 180 -10.15 -4.63 2.94
CA ARG A 180 -9.90 -5.88 2.19
C ARG A 180 -10.94 -6.97 2.38
N PHE A 181 -11.63 -7.00 3.52
CA PHE A 181 -12.51 -8.12 3.86
C PHE A 181 -13.93 -7.67 4.17
N VAL A 182 -14.08 -6.61 4.97
CA VAL A 182 -15.40 -6.18 5.46
C VAL A 182 -16.16 -5.42 4.38
N GLU A 183 -15.50 -4.51 3.67
CA GLU A 183 -16.10 -3.74 2.58
C GLU A 183 -16.56 -4.66 1.43
N PRO A 184 -15.70 -5.51 0.82
CA PRO A 184 -16.14 -6.49 -0.17
C PRO A 184 -17.20 -7.44 0.37
N GLY A 185 -17.06 -7.95 1.60
CA GLY A 185 -18.06 -8.82 2.22
C GLY A 185 -19.43 -8.15 2.36
N PHE A 186 -19.47 -6.86 2.69
CA PHE A 186 -20.69 -6.07 2.75
C PHE A 186 -21.31 -5.87 1.36
N VAL A 187 -20.51 -5.55 0.35
CA VAL A 187 -20.97 -5.44 -1.05
C VAL A 187 -21.54 -6.77 -1.56
N PHE A 188 -20.90 -7.88 -1.24
CA PHE A 188 -21.39 -9.22 -1.55
C PHE A 188 -22.74 -9.51 -0.86
N PHE A 189 -22.89 -9.13 0.41
CA PHE A 189 -24.18 -9.28 1.10
C PHE A 189 -25.28 -8.43 0.45
N LEU A 190 -24.98 -7.17 0.09
CA LEU A 190 -25.92 -6.31 -0.64
C LEU A 190 -26.27 -6.88 -2.02
N MET A 191 -25.32 -7.52 -2.69
CA MET A 191 -25.56 -8.21 -3.96
C MET A 191 -26.57 -9.34 -3.77
N LEU A 192 -26.38 -10.21 -2.77
CA LEU A 192 -27.32 -11.29 -2.46
C LEU A 192 -28.71 -10.74 -2.10
N PHE A 193 -28.76 -9.64 -1.35
CA PHE A 193 -30.01 -8.96 -1.02
C PHE A 193 -30.70 -8.37 -2.26
N ALA A 194 -29.94 -7.81 -3.20
CA ALA A 194 -30.49 -7.33 -4.46
C ALA A 194 -31.06 -8.49 -5.31
N VAL A 195 -30.37 -9.64 -5.35
CA VAL A 195 -30.87 -10.85 -6.03
C VAL A 195 -32.19 -11.32 -5.40
N SER A 196 -32.27 -11.38 -4.07
CA SER A 196 -33.48 -11.86 -3.37
C SER A 196 -34.69 -10.92 -3.50
N ASN A 197 -34.49 -9.68 -3.94
CA ASN A 197 -35.54 -8.68 -4.14
C ASN A 197 -35.80 -8.40 -5.64
N ASP A 198 -35.41 -9.34 -6.51
CA ASP A 198 -35.58 -9.25 -7.96
C ASP A 198 -35.03 -7.94 -8.55
N GLN A 199 -33.84 -7.52 -8.08
CA GLN A 199 -33.12 -6.35 -8.59
C GLN A 199 -31.89 -6.79 -9.41
N PRO A 200 -32.07 -7.43 -10.59
CA PRO A 200 -30.97 -8.05 -11.32
C PRO A 200 -29.92 -7.05 -11.78
N ALA A 201 -30.33 -5.83 -12.12
CA ALA A 201 -29.41 -4.78 -12.54
C ALA A 201 -28.50 -4.31 -11.41
N THR A 202 -29.07 -4.07 -10.24
CA THR A 202 -28.35 -3.70 -9.03
C THR A 202 -27.44 -4.85 -8.59
N ALA A 203 -27.93 -6.09 -8.62
CA ALA A 203 -27.15 -7.27 -8.29
C ALA A 203 -25.94 -7.45 -9.22
N MET A 204 -26.12 -7.30 -10.54
CA MET A 204 -25.02 -7.42 -11.50
C MET A 204 -23.96 -6.33 -11.30
N TRP A 205 -24.39 -5.08 -11.10
CA TRP A 205 -23.47 -4.00 -10.77
C TRP A 205 -22.70 -4.28 -9.47
N LEU A 206 -23.39 -4.71 -8.39
CA LEU A 206 -22.75 -5.04 -7.11
C LEU A 206 -21.80 -6.24 -7.24
N ALA A 207 -22.12 -7.24 -8.07
CA ALA A 207 -21.24 -8.38 -8.32
C ALA A 207 -19.92 -7.94 -8.96
N LEU A 208 -19.98 -7.06 -9.96
CA LEU A 208 -18.80 -6.50 -10.61
C LEU A 208 -18.04 -5.55 -9.68
N SER A 209 -18.76 -4.73 -8.90
CA SER A 209 -18.15 -3.87 -7.88
C SER A 209 -17.47 -4.69 -6.77
N PHE A 210 -17.99 -5.85 -6.38
CA PHE A 210 -17.33 -6.76 -5.44
C PHE A 210 -15.98 -7.25 -5.97
N GLY A 211 -15.95 -7.75 -7.22
CA GLY A 211 -14.71 -8.18 -7.88
C GLY A 211 -13.72 -7.03 -8.02
N ALA A 212 -14.19 -5.89 -8.50
CA ALA A 212 -13.40 -4.68 -8.67
C ALA A 212 -12.80 -4.18 -7.34
N LEU A 213 -13.62 -4.10 -6.29
CA LEU A 213 -13.17 -3.61 -4.99
C LEU A 213 -12.10 -4.52 -4.37
N ASN A 214 -12.28 -5.85 -4.45
CA ASN A 214 -11.27 -6.81 -3.98
C ASN A 214 -9.92 -6.64 -4.70
N LEU A 215 -9.94 -6.49 -6.02
CA LEU A 215 -8.73 -6.35 -6.83
C LEU A 215 -8.07 -4.97 -6.62
N ALA A 216 -8.85 -3.89 -6.69
CA ALA A 216 -8.36 -2.53 -6.56
C ALA A 216 -7.79 -2.24 -5.17
N THR A 217 -8.47 -2.65 -4.10
CA THR A 217 -7.96 -2.50 -2.72
C THR A 217 -6.74 -3.40 -2.49
N GLY A 218 -6.76 -4.62 -3.02
CA GLY A 218 -5.62 -5.54 -2.97
C GLY A 218 -4.37 -4.94 -3.60
N GLN A 219 -4.49 -4.40 -4.81
CA GLN A 219 -3.38 -3.75 -5.50
C GLN A 219 -2.86 -2.53 -4.75
N ARG A 220 -3.76 -1.66 -4.26
CA ARG A 220 -3.39 -0.45 -3.53
C ARG A 220 -2.57 -0.77 -2.29
N HIS A 221 -3.01 -1.71 -1.46
CA HIS A 221 -2.26 -2.08 -0.27
C HIS A 221 -0.91 -2.73 -0.59
N GLN A 222 -0.79 -3.44 -1.71
CA GLN A 222 0.52 -3.96 -2.15
C GLN A 222 1.44 -2.83 -2.61
N GLN A 223 0.91 -1.81 -3.30
CA GLN A 223 1.67 -0.62 -3.69
C GLN A 223 2.13 0.18 -2.46
N ASP A 224 1.24 0.43 -1.50
CA ASP A 224 1.58 1.12 -0.24
C ASP A 224 2.65 0.34 0.54
N ARG A 225 2.51 -0.99 0.59
CA ARG A 225 3.49 -1.85 1.24
C ARG A 225 4.84 -1.81 0.53
N ALA A 226 4.87 -1.89 -0.80
CA ALA A 226 6.09 -1.81 -1.58
C ALA A 226 6.81 -0.48 -1.33
N PHE A 227 6.07 0.63 -1.40
CA PHE A 227 6.59 1.96 -1.10
C PHE A 227 7.19 2.07 0.32
N MET A 228 6.50 1.54 1.33
CA MET A 228 7.01 1.55 2.71
C MET A 228 8.24 0.66 2.90
N LEU A 229 8.34 -0.45 2.15
CA LEU A 229 9.53 -1.30 2.14
C LEU A 229 10.70 -0.59 1.46
N ASP A 230 10.46 0.11 0.35
CA ASP A 230 11.49 0.87 -0.36
C ASP A 230 12.06 2.00 0.51
N ILE A 231 11.20 2.77 1.20
CA ILE A 231 11.66 3.79 2.16
C ILE A 231 12.49 3.15 3.26
N ARG A 232 12.06 2.01 3.79
CA ARG A 232 12.79 1.31 4.85
C ARG A 232 14.16 0.86 4.36
N ASP A 233 14.23 0.32 3.16
CA ASP A 233 15.48 -0.13 2.56
C ASP A 233 16.40 1.08 2.33
N GLN A 234 15.90 2.21 1.80
CA GLN A 234 16.65 3.47 1.68
C GLN A 234 17.19 3.98 3.03
N LEU A 235 16.41 3.88 4.12
CA LEU A 235 16.87 4.27 5.45
C LEU A 235 17.96 3.33 6.00
N ILE A 236 17.86 2.03 5.72
CA ILE A 236 18.89 1.04 6.10
C ILE A 236 20.17 1.33 5.30
N GLU A 237 20.05 1.54 3.99
CA GLU A 237 21.17 1.87 3.12
C GLU A 237 21.84 3.17 3.53
N SER A 238 21.07 4.23 3.82
CA SER A 238 21.59 5.51 4.33
C SER A 238 22.37 5.33 5.63
N ARG A 239 21.86 4.52 6.57
CA ARG A 239 22.58 4.22 7.82
C ARG A 239 23.87 3.45 7.56
N VAL A 240 23.85 2.47 6.66
CA VAL A 240 25.04 1.71 6.27
C VAL A 240 26.08 2.63 5.63
N TRP A 241 25.66 3.54 4.74
CA TRP A 241 26.55 4.55 4.17
C TRP A 241 27.15 5.47 5.22
N GLN A 242 26.36 5.88 6.22
CA GLN A 242 26.85 6.65 7.34
C GLN A 242 27.89 5.86 8.15
N GLU A 243 27.61 4.60 8.49
CA GLU A 243 28.56 3.73 9.19
C GLU A 243 29.86 3.53 8.40
N ILE A 244 29.77 3.33 7.08
CA ILE A 244 30.93 3.22 6.17
C ILE A 244 31.73 4.52 6.14
N THR A 245 31.07 5.68 6.05
CA THR A 245 31.74 7.00 6.08
C THR A 245 32.41 7.25 7.42
N GLU A 246 31.82 6.76 8.50
CA GLU A 246 32.40 6.74 9.83
C GLU A 246 33.45 5.64 10.02
N GLY A 247 33.81 4.89 8.97
CA GLY A 247 34.81 3.82 8.97
C GLY A 247 34.47 2.62 9.84
N LYS A 248 33.19 2.37 10.10
CA LYS A 248 32.70 1.18 10.80
C LYS A 248 32.39 0.08 9.79
N GLN A 249 32.75 -1.16 10.10
CA GLN A 249 32.33 -2.31 9.29
C GLN A 249 30.86 -2.62 9.56
N THR A 250 30.06 -2.71 8.49
CA THR A 250 28.63 -3.03 8.62
C THR A 250 28.38 -4.47 8.19
N LYS A 251 27.58 -5.21 8.98
CA LYS A 251 27.12 -6.57 8.63
C LYS A 251 25.73 -6.57 7.99
N GLN A 252 25.05 -5.42 7.93
CA GLN A 252 23.64 -5.33 7.61
C GLN A 252 23.36 -5.43 6.10
N VAL A 253 24.25 -4.94 5.25
CA VAL A 253 24.12 -5.00 3.79
C VAL A 253 25.47 -5.39 3.14
N PRO A 254 25.78 -6.70 3.01
CA PRO A 254 27.07 -7.18 2.49
C PRO A 254 27.39 -6.66 1.08
N ARG A 255 26.36 -6.44 0.25
CA ARG A 255 26.53 -5.92 -1.11
C ARG A 255 27.11 -4.51 -1.11
N LEU A 256 26.56 -3.60 -0.29
CA LEU A 256 27.07 -2.23 -0.20
C LEU A 256 28.50 -2.19 0.36
N GLN A 257 28.79 -3.01 1.36
CA GLN A 257 30.16 -3.14 1.87
C GLN A 257 31.12 -3.67 0.79
N ARG A 258 30.68 -4.64 -0.02
CA ARG A 258 31.49 -5.18 -1.12
C ARG A 258 31.76 -4.11 -2.18
N THR A 259 30.73 -3.38 -2.61
CA THR A 259 30.87 -2.28 -3.57
C THR A 259 31.82 -1.22 -3.03
N PHE A 260 31.67 -0.81 -1.77
CA PHE A 260 32.58 0.14 -1.15
C PHE A 260 34.03 -0.37 -1.11
N ASN A 261 34.25 -1.62 -0.73
CA ASN A 261 35.58 -2.24 -0.71
C ASN A 261 36.18 -2.36 -2.12
N GLU A 262 35.38 -2.69 -3.13
CA GLU A 262 35.81 -2.73 -4.54
C GLU A 262 36.21 -1.34 -5.02
N THR A 263 35.41 -0.30 -4.73
CA THR A 263 35.76 1.09 -5.03
C THR A 263 37.04 1.51 -4.30
N MET A 264 37.21 1.12 -3.04
CA MET A 264 38.41 1.43 -2.25
C MET A 264 39.65 0.74 -2.84
N ASN A 265 39.55 -0.52 -3.23
CA ASN A 265 40.64 -1.25 -3.90
C ASN A 265 41.00 -0.61 -5.25
N GLU A 266 40.02 -0.09 -5.99
CA GLU A 266 40.27 0.57 -7.28
C GLU A 266 40.98 1.92 -7.08
N VAL A 267 40.57 2.69 -6.08
CA VAL A 267 41.26 3.93 -5.67
C VAL A 267 42.68 3.67 -5.16
N GLU A 268 42.94 2.50 -4.55
CA GLU A 268 44.28 2.10 -4.16
C GLU A 268 45.19 1.82 -5.35
N LYS A 269 44.66 1.21 -6.41
CA LYS A 269 45.39 0.94 -7.65
C LYS A 269 45.58 2.19 -8.51
N SER A 270 44.58 3.07 -8.52
CA SER A 270 44.51 4.23 -9.40
C SER A 270 44.06 5.47 -8.62
N PRO A 271 45.00 6.26 -8.08
CA PRO A 271 44.68 7.43 -7.25
C PRO A 271 43.84 8.50 -7.97
N GLU A 272 43.97 8.61 -9.30
CA GLU A 272 43.20 9.53 -10.16
C GLU A 272 41.68 9.26 -10.07
N VAL A 273 41.28 8.02 -9.79
CA VAL A 273 39.86 7.64 -9.60
C VAL A 273 39.26 8.34 -8.38
N LEU A 274 40.07 8.69 -7.37
CA LEU A 274 39.59 9.44 -6.21
C LEU A 274 39.20 10.87 -6.58
N GLU A 275 39.88 11.49 -7.54
CA GLU A 275 39.55 12.85 -8.01
C GLU A 275 38.23 12.84 -8.77
N THR A 276 38.01 11.86 -9.66
CA THR A 276 36.71 11.67 -10.34
C THR A 276 35.58 11.39 -9.34
N ILE A 277 35.82 10.54 -8.33
CA ILE A 277 34.82 10.26 -7.29
C ILE A 277 34.57 11.49 -6.41
N ALA A 278 35.59 12.33 -6.15
CA ALA A 278 35.42 13.56 -5.39
C ALA A 278 34.54 14.58 -6.12
N GLU A 279 34.62 14.62 -7.45
CA GLU A 279 33.81 15.48 -8.30
C GLU A 279 32.35 15.00 -8.38
N GLU A 280 32.13 13.70 -8.64
CA GLU A 280 30.78 13.15 -8.81
C GLU A 280 30.05 12.83 -7.49
N GLN A 281 30.79 12.33 -6.49
CA GLN A 281 30.25 11.81 -5.23
C GLN A 281 31.13 12.19 -4.02
N PRO A 282 31.14 13.48 -3.61
CA PRO A 282 32.03 14.00 -2.57
C PRO A 282 31.84 13.35 -1.18
N ALA A 283 30.68 12.74 -0.92
CA ALA A 283 30.46 11.96 0.31
C ALA A 283 31.26 10.64 0.32
N VAL A 284 31.32 9.94 -0.82
CA VAL A 284 32.05 8.68 -0.97
C VAL A 284 33.55 8.93 -0.95
N ALA A 285 34.04 9.99 -1.60
CA ALA A 285 35.45 10.38 -1.52
C ALA A 285 35.88 10.68 -0.07
N ARG A 286 35.05 11.41 0.69
CA ARG A 286 35.30 11.67 2.13
C ARG A 286 35.30 10.41 2.97
N ALA A 287 34.39 9.47 2.70
CA ALA A 287 34.36 8.16 3.36
C ALA A 287 35.66 7.39 3.10
N ILE A 288 36.09 7.30 1.84
CA ILE A 288 37.33 6.60 1.44
C ILE A 288 38.54 7.26 2.12
N ALA A 289 38.63 8.59 2.10
CA ALA A 289 39.71 9.34 2.75
C ALA A 289 39.75 9.11 4.27
N ALA A 290 38.58 9.12 4.95
CA ALA A 290 38.47 8.86 6.38
C ALA A 290 38.91 7.43 6.76
N VAL A 291 38.53 6.43 5.95
CA VAL A 291 38.96 5.04 6.16
C VAL A 291 40.46 4.89 5.92
N ARG A 292 41.01 5.49 4.85
CA ARG A 292 42.46 5.48 4.57
C ARG A 292 43.27 6.14 5.68
N ALA A 293 42.81 7.28 6.20
CA ALA A 293 43.46 7.98 7.31
C ALA A 293 43.53 7.09 8.56
N ARG A 294 42.45 6.36 8.88
CA ARG A 294 42.46 5.40 10.00
C ARG A 294 43.35 4.20 9.76
N GLN A 295 43.37 3.63 8.54
CA GLN A 295 44.27 2.52 8.22
C GLN A 295 45.74 2.94 8.34
N ARG A 296 46.09 4.15 7.87
CA ARG A 296 47.42 4.73 8.03
C ARG A 296 47.76 4.92 9.52
N ASN A 297 46.85 5.48 10.32
CA ASN A 297 47.06 5.66 11.76
C ASN A 297 47.16 4.32 12.52
N ALA A 298 46.47 3.27 12.07
CA ALA A 298 46.55 1.93 12.64
C ALA A 298 47.83 1.16 12.23
N GLN A 299 48.35 1.41 11.02
CA GLN A 299 49.63 0.83 10.56
C GLN A 299 50.85 1.55 11.12
N PHE A 300 50.74 2.84 11.44
CA PHE A 300 51.81 3.67 12.00
C PHE A 300 51.36 4.36 13.30
N PRO A 301 51.13 3.61 14.40
CA PRO A 301 50.65 4.17 15.66
C PRO A 301 51.66 5.10 16.37
N ALA A 302 52.88 5.28 15.85
CA ALA A 302 54.02 5.81 16.57
C ALA A 302 54.75 6.96 15.83
N ALA A 303 54.02 7.99 15.41
CA ALA A 303 54.65 9.26 15.00
C ALA A 303 54.26 10.45 15.91
N GLU A 304 53.15 10.38 16.64
CA GLU A 304 52.72 11.46 17.55
C GLU A 304 53.29 11.32 18.98
N SER A 305 53.77 10.15 19.39
CA SER A 305 54.36 9.98 20.74
C SER A 305 55.86 10.27 20.82
N MET A 306 56.52 10.66 19.72
CA MET A 306 57.95 11.03 19.73
C MET A 306 58.20 12.54 19.65
N SER A 307 57.18 13.37 19.45
CA SER A 307 57.35 14.84 19.49
C SER A 307 57.25 15.41 20.90
N GLU A 308 56.60 14.73 21.86
CA GLU A 308 56.56 15.17 23.27
C GLU A 308 57.82 14.80 24.08
N SER A 309 58.56 13.75 23.70
CA SER A 309 59.78 13.36 24.43
C SER A 309 61.03 14.18 24.08
N THR A 310 60.92 15.18 23.20
CA THR A 310 62.06 16.01 22.76
C THR A 310 61.94 17.47 23.23
N GLN A 311 60.89 17.83 23.99
CA GLN A 311 60.74 19.18 24.57
C GLN A 311 61.11 19.30 26.06
N GLU A 312 61.49 18.21 26.74
CA GLU A 312 61.99 18.26 28.13
C GLU A 312 63.52 18.15 28.27
N ALA A 313 64.28 18.42 27.20
CA ALA A 313 65.74 18.42 27.23
C ALA A 313 66.33 19.74 26.70
N VAL A 314 65.96 20.87 27.32
CA VAL A 314 66.74 22.12 27.37
C VAL A 314 66.57 22.75 28.75
#